data_AF-A0A2G2V941-F1
#
_entry.id   AF-A0A2G2V941-F1
#
_cell.length_a   1.000
_cell.length_b   1.000
_cell.length_c   1.000
_cell.angle_alpha   90.00
_cell.angle_beta   90.00
_cell.angle_gamma   90.00
#
_symmetry.space_group_name_H-M   'P 1'
#
loop_
_entity.id
_entity.type
_entity.pdbx_description
1 polymer ?
#
loop_
_entity_poly.entity_id
_entity_poly.type
_entity_poly.pdbx_seq_one_letter_code
_entity_poly.pdbx_strand_id
1 'polypeptide(L)'
;MVEEILQMYQNLEFRAILELLMDPTWLVTGLKVDFDTLVNECGEISCRISEIISVHGECDQKISSYAIIPNDFFEDIKSLWKGRVKRIHLEEAYTEVERDADALSLAITEDFLPIISRIRATMSPLGGAKGEILYAREHGAVWFKGKRFIPTVWAGTAGEEQIKHLRPALDSKGKKVGEEWFTTMRVEDAILRYHEASSKAKSRVLELLRGLSSELQSKINILILASVLIVIAKALFSHVSFADSNCLRV
;
A
#
# COMPACT_ATOMS: atom_id res chain seq x y z
N MET A 1 21.22 7.14 4.67
CA MET A 1 21.81 8.09 5.65
C MET A 1 22.43 7.36 6.83
N VAL A 2 21.69 6.98 7.88
CA VAL A 2 22.28 6.25 9.02
C VAL A 2 22.92 4.93 8.60
N GLU A 3 22.28 4.21 7.67
CA GLU A 3 22.83 2.98 7.08
C GLU A 3 24.15 3.22 6.33
N GLU A 4 24.32 4.37 5.68
CA GLU A 4 25.55 4.71 4.97
C GLU A 4 26.69 4.97 5.96
N ILE A 5 26.40 5.60 7.11
CA ILE A 5 27.39 5.78 8.18
C ILE A 5 27.81 4.41 8.73
N LEU A 6 26.86 3.50 8.97
CA LEU A 6 27.16 2.15 9.45
C LEU A 6 28.01 1.37 8.44
N GLN A 7 27.71 1.47 7.14
CA GLN A 7 28.50 0.85 6.07
C GLN A 7 29.91 1.43 5.98
N MET A 8 30.06 2.76 6.04
CA MET A 8 31.36 3.43 6.04
C MET A 8 32.17 3.06 7.30
N TYR A 9 31.51 2.97 8.46
CA TYR A 9 32.14 2.56 9.72
C TYR A 9 32.71 1.13 9.67
N GLN A 10 32.08 0.21 8.92
CA GLN A 10 32.57 -1.16 8.76
C GLN A 10 33.88 -1.26 7.94
N ASN A 11 34.20 -0.24 7.15
CA ASN A 11 35.44 -0.18 6.37
C ASN A 11 36.48 0.69 7.11
N LEU A 12 37.70 0.18 7.31
CA LEU A 12 38.75 0.87 8.08
C LEU A 12 39.17 2.22 7.47
N GLU A 13 39.26 2.32 6.15
CA GLU A 13 39.64 3.57 5.46
C GLU A 13 38.51 4.60 5.55
N PHE A 14 37.27 4.19 5.28
CA PHE A 14 36.11 5.08 5.39
C PHE A 14 35.80 5.47 6.83
N ARG A 15 36.11 4.62 7.82
CA ARG A 15 36.02 4.97 9.24
C ARG A 15 36.97 6.10 9.59
N ALA A 16 38.24 6.02 9.19
CA ALA A 16 39.22 7.08 9.46
C ALA A 16 38.77 8.41 8.81
N ILE A 17 38.21 8.35 7.61
CA ILE A 17 37.61 9.53 6.96
C ILE A 17 36.43 10.05 7.78
N LEU A 18 35.48 9.21 8.19
CA LEU A 18 34.33 9.64 9.01
C LEU A 18 34.77 10.33 10.30
N GLU A 19 35.76 9.78 11.00
CA GLU A 19 36.32 10.35 12.23
C GLU A 19 36.87 11.78 11.98
N LEU A 20 37.62 11.98 10.89
CA LEU A 20 38.12 13.30 10.50
C LEU A 20 37.00 14.28 10.13
N LEU A 21 35.88 13.78 9.61
CA LEU A 21 34.73 14.61 9.25
C LEU A 21 33.84 14.99 10.43
N MET A 22 34.08 14.46 11.63
CA MET A 22 33.33 14.84 12.83
C MET A 22 33.53 16.31 13.18
N ASP A 23 34.76 16.82 13.11
CA ASP A 23 35.07 18.22 13.43
C ASP A 23 34.35 19.23 12.51
N PRO A 24 34.45 19.13 11.17
CA PRO A 24 33.70 20.05 10.29
C PRO A 24 32.19 19.87 10.42
N THR A 25 31.70 18.65 10.70
CA THR A 25 30.25 18.42 10.92
C THR A 25 29.77 19.09 12.20
N TRP A 26 30.52 18.98 13.30
CA TRP A 26 30.23 19.68 14.54
C TRP A 26 30.26 21.20 14.31
N LEU A 27 31.28 21.73 13.63
CA LEU A 27 31.37 23.17 13.34
C LEU A 27 30.12 23.70 12.62
N VAL A 28 29.57 22.93 11.67
CA VAL A 28 28.38 23.31 10.89
C VAL A 28 27.08 23.15 11.69
N THR A 29 26.95 22.09 12.48
CA THR A 29 25.68 21.75 13.17
C THR A 29 25.57 22.36 14.57
N GLY A 30 26.69 22.71 15.19
CA GLY A 30 26.77 23.08 16.61
C GLY A 30 26.51 21.91 17.57
N LEU A 31 26.31 20.69 17.06
CA LEU A 31 26.00 19.50 17.86
C LEU A 31 27.30 18.77 18.22
N LYS A 32 27.58 18.69 19.53
CA LYS A 32 28.75 18.00 20.05
C LYS A 32 28.36 16.58 20.49
N VAL A 33 28.56 15.62 19.62
CA VAL A 33 28.34 14.19 19.88
C VAL A 33 29.66 13.47 19.55
N ASP A 34 30.09 12.58 20.43
CA ASP A 34 31.27 11.75 20.16
C ASP A 34 31.00 10.71 19.06
N PHE A 35 32.07 10.29 18.38
CA PHE A 35 31.96 9.40 17.23
C PHE A 35 31.32 8.04 17.58
N ASP A 36 31.72 7.44 18.70
CA ASP A 36 31.18 6.16 19.15
C ASP A 36 29.69 6.25 19.47
N THR A 37 29.25 7.30 20.17
CA THR A 37 27.83 7.56 20.43
C THR A 37 27.06 7.76 19.12
N LEU A 38 27.59 8.53 18.17
CA LEU A 38 26.95 8.70 16.86
C LEU A 38 26.74 7.36 16.16
N VAL A 39 27.76 6.50 16.10
CA VAL A 39 27.70 5.21 15.42
C VAL A 39 26.71 4.26 16.12
N ASN A 40 26.77 4.18 17.46
CA ASN A 40 25.87 3.35 18.25
C ASN A 40 24.41 3.78 18.06
N GLU A 41 24.14 5.09 18.16
CA GLU A 41 22.82 5.66 17.96
C GLU A 41 22.30 5.47 16.53
N CYS A 42 23.17 5.58 15.52
CA CYS A 42 22.81 5.24 14.13
C CYS A 42 22.42 3.75 14.00
N GLY A 43 23.11 2.86 14.74
CA GLY A 43 22.80 1.44 14.82
C GLY A 43 21.43 1.18 15.44
N GLU A 44 21.13 1.79 16.59
CA GLU A 44 19.83 1.71 17.24
C GLU A 44 18.70 2.21 16.34
N ILE A 45 18.89 3.36 15.69
CA ILE A 45 17.94 3.94 14.74
C ILE A 45 17.71 3.00 13.56
N SER A 46 18.79 2.48 12.94
CA SER A 46 18.65 1.59 11.78
C SER A 46 17.92 0.29 12.18
N CYS A 47 18.32 -0.30 13.31
CA CYS A 47 17.67 -1.49 13.85
C CYS A 47 16.17 -1.23 14.05
N ARG A 48 15.82 -0.14 14.74
CA ARG A 48 14.43 0.19 15.07
C ARG A 48 13.56 0.45 13.84
N ILE A 49 14.09 1.17 12.84
CA ILE A 49 13.40 1.36 11.55
C ILE A 49 13.22 0.01 10.86
N SER A 50 14.27 -0.81 10.83
CA SER A 50 14.23 -2.12 10.18
C SER A 50 13.26 -3.09 10.86
N GLU A 51 13.05 -2.98 12.17
CA GLU A 51 12.07 -3.78 12.90
C GLU A 51 10.65 -3.47 12.46
N ILE A 52 10.30 -2.19 12.28
CA ILE A 52 8.93 -1.76 12.04
C ILE A 52 8.61 -1.65 10.55
N ILE A 53 9.48 -1.02 9.76
CA ILE A 53 9.21 -0.68 8.37
C ILE A 53 9.48 -1.89 7.47
N SER A 54 8.56 -2.13 6.53
CA SER A 54 8.74 -3.14 5.48
C SER A 54 9.69 -2.63 4.39
N VAL A 55 10.63 -3.48 3.99
CA VAL A 55 11.55 -3.20 2.89
C VAL A 55 10.86 -3.50 1.55
N HIS A 56 11.14 -2.68 0.52
CA HIS A 56 10.58 -2.87 -0.81
C HIS A 56 10.87 -4.28 -1.35
N GLY A 57 9.84 -4.96 -1.85
CA GLY A 57 9.94 -6.31 -2.40
C GLY A 57 9.65 -7.44 -1.40
N GLU A 58 9.36 -7.12 -0.14
CA GLU A 58 8.83 -8.11 0.82
C GLU A 58 7.47 -8.67 0.35
N CYS A 59 7.24 -9.97 0.55
CA CYS A 59 6.00 -10.65 0.14
C CYS A 59 4.73 -9.99 0.70
N ASP A 60 4.84 -9.37 1.88
CA ASP A 60 3.74 -8.70 2.58
C ASP A 60 3.18 -7.47 1.84
N GLN A 61 3.92 -6.96 0.84
CA GLN A 61 3.52 -5.84 0.00
C GLN A 61 2.55 -6.25 -1.13
N LYS A 62 2.37 -7.54 -1.39
CA LYS A 62 1.49 -8.00 -2.47
C LYS A 62 0.03 -7.68 -2.16
N ILE A 63 -0.59 -6.90 -3.03
CA ILE A 63 -2.02 -6.63 -2.99
C ILE A 63 -2.74 -7.85 -3.56
N SER A 64 -3.80 -8.27 -2.88
CA SER A 64 -4.63 -9.40 -3.30
C SER A 64 -5.31 -9.07 -4.63
N SER A 65 -5.19 -9.95 -5.61
CA SER A 65 -5.88 -9.86 -6.90
C SER A 65 -6.87 -11.01 -7.04
N TYR A 66 -8.10 -10.71 -7.46
CA TYR A 66 -9.12 -11.73 -7.75
C TYR A 66 -9.58 -11.54 -9.18
N ALA A 67 -9.62 -12.61 -9.98
CA ALA A 67 -9.89 -12.54 -11.41
C ALA A 67 -11.22 -11.86 -11.78
N ILE A 68 -12.19 -11.85 -10.86
CA ILE A 68 -13.53 -11.31 -11.05
C ILE A 68 -13.67 -9.83 -10.63
N ILE A 69 -12.77 -9.34 -9.78
CA ILE A 69 -12.81 -7.98 -9.25
C ILE A 69 -11.74 -7.16 -9.97
N PRO A 70 -12.05 -5.98 -10.51
CA PRO A 70 -11.02 -5.11 -11.09
C PRO A 70 -9.91 -4.82 -10.08
N ASN A 71 -8.65 -5.07 -10.46
CA ASN A 71 -7.50 -4.93 -9.55
C ASN A 71 -7.42 -3.52 -8.92
N ASP A 72 -7.79 -2.49 -9.68
CA ASP A 72 -7.82 -1.09 -9.24
C ASP A 72 -8.64 -0.88 -7.95
N PHE A 73 -9.64 -1.72 -7.68
CA PHE A 73 -10.42 -1.66 -6.43
C PHE A 73 -9.56 -1.90 -5.20
N PHE A 74 -8.77 -2.97 -5.20
CA PHE A 74 -7.91 -3.29 -4.06
C PHE A 74 -6.72 -2.35 -3.98
N GLU A 75 -6.20 -1.91 -5.12
CA GLU A 75 -5.11 -0.93 -5.19
C GLU A 75 -5.51 0.40 -4.56
N ASP A 76 -6.66 0.98 -4.94
CA ASP A 76 -7.12 2.27 -4.43
C ASP A 76 -7.30 2.25 -2.89
N ILE A 77 -7.66 1.10 -2.33
CA ILE A 77 -7.92 0.94 -0.89
C ILE A 77 -6.66 0.56 -0.09
N LYS A 78 -5.85 -0.38 -0.60
CA LYS A 78 -4.71 -0.95 0.13
C LYS A 78 -3.41 -0.17 -0.07
N SER A 79 -3.21 0.52 -1.21
CA SER A 79 -1.96 1.25 -1.52
C SER A 79 -1.57 2.32 -0.49
N LEU A 80 -2.55 2.85 0.24
CA LEU A 80 -2.34 3.89 1.25
C LEU A 80 -1.65 3.38 2.52
N TRP A 81 -1.68 2.08 2.81
CA TRP A 81 -1.21 1.55 4.09
C TRP A 81 -0.53 0.18 4.01
N LYS A 82 -0.93 -0.68 3.06
CA LYS A 82 -0.38 -2.03 2.95
C LYS A 82 1.10 -1.98 2.57
N GLY A 83 1.92 -2.77 3.25
CA GLY A 83 3.35 -2.86 2.97
C GLY A 83 4.20 -1.69 3.49
N ARG A 84 3.63 -0.80 4.32
CA ARG A 84 4.37 0.29 5.00
C ARG A 84 5.07 -0.17 6.27
N VAL A 85 4.47 -1.14 6.95
CA VAL A 85 4.93 -1.72 8.22
C VAL A 85 4.92 -3.23 8.06
N LYS A 86 5.89 -3.92 8.66
CA LYS A 86 5.99 -5.37 8.61
C LYS A 86 4.74 -6.03 9.16
N ARG A 87 4.26 -7.06 8.47
CA ARG A 87 3.01 -7.75 8.79
C ARG A 87 3.00 -8.31 10.20
N ILE A 88 4.15 -8.76 10.70
CA ILE A 88 4.33 -9.28 12.07
C ILE A 88 3.79 -8.37 13.18
N HIS A 89 3.75 -7.06 12.96
CA HIS A 89 3.24 -6.09 13.95
C HIS A 89 1.73 -5.92 13.92
N LEU A 90 1.07 -6.40 12.87
CA LEU A 90 -0.35 -6.15 12.58
C LEU A 90 -1.05 -7.39 12.01
N GLU A 91 -0.57 -8.59 12.32
CA GLU A 91 -1.03 -9.86 11.72
C GLU A 91 -2.56 -10.01 11.78
N GLU A 92 -3.16 -9.69 12.93
CA GLU A 92 -4.61 -9.75 13.12
C GLU A 92 -5.36 -8.81 12.17
N ALA A 93 -4.91 -7.56 12.02
CA ALA A 93 -5.55 -6.58 11.15
C ALA A 93 -5.39 -6.95 9.66
N TYR A 94 -4.23 -7.49 9.27
CA TYR A 94 -4.00 -7.97 7.91
C TYR A 94 -4.87 -9.18 7.59
N THR A 95 -4.95 -10.14 8.51
CA THR A 95 -5.76 -11.35 8.38
C THR A 95 -7.26 -11.01 8.31
N GLU A 96 -7.71 -10.04 9.10
CA GLU A 96 -9.10 -9.55 9.06
C GLU A 96 -9.44 -8.99 7.68
N VAL A 97 -8.57 -8.12 7.12
CA VAL A 97 -8.74 -7.55 5.78
C VAL A 97 -8.71 -8.61 4.68
N GLU A 98 -7.85 -9.61 4.79
CA GLU A 98 -7.76 -10.72 3.82
C GLU A 98 -9.02 -11.58 3.84
N ARG A 99 -9.50 -11.94 5.04
CA ARG A 99 -10.75 -12.68 5.22
C ARG A 99 -11.96 -11.93 4.67
N ASP A 100 -12.06 -10.62 4.90
CA ASP A 100 -13.17 -9.83 4.36
C ASP A 100 -13.05 -9.61 2.84
N ALA A 101 -11.83 -9.55 2.29
CA ALA A 101 -11.60 -9.55 0.84
C ALA A 101 -12.03 -10.88 0.19
N ASP A 102 -11.73 -12.01 0.82
CA ASP A 102 -12.19 -13.34 0.38
C ASP A 102 -13.71 -13.44 0.43
N ALA A 103 -14.34 -12.97 1.51
CA ALA A 103 -15.78 -12.95 1.65
C ALA A 103 -16.45 -12.06 0.58
N LEU A 104 -15.85 -10.92 0.25
CA LEU A 104 -16.30 -10.04 -0.83
C LEU A 104 -16.19 -10.72 -2.20
N SER A 105 -15.04 -11.34 -2.48
CA SER A 105 -14.82 -12.10 -3.71
C SER A 105 -15.86 -13.22 -3.88
N LEU A 106 -16.13 -13.95 -2.80
CA LEU A 106 -17.15 -15.00 -2.77
C LEU A 106 -18.56 -14.44 -3.04
N ALA A 107 -18.94 -13.35 -2.37
CA ALA A 107 -20.25 -12.72 -2.56
C ALA A 107 -20.45 -12.26 -4.02
N ILE A 108 -19.46 -11.60 -4.60
CA ILE A 108 -19.47 -11.14 -6.00
C ILE A 108 -19.54 -12.35 -6.96
N THR A 109 -18.77 -13.39 -6.68
CA THR A 109 -18.74 -14.62 -7.48
C THR A 109 -20.11 -15.27 -7.52
N GLU A 110 -20.72 -15.49 -6.36
CA GLU A 110 -22.00 -16.19 -6.26
C GLU A 110 -23.19 -15.33 -6.72
N ASP A 111 -23.17 -14.01 -6.51
CA ASP A 111 -24.27 -13.13 -6.89
C ASP A 111 -24.22 -12.70 -8.36
N PHE A 112 -23.03 -12.43 -8.91
CA PHE A 112 -22.92 -11.84 -10.25
C PHE A 112 -22.47 -12.82 -11.33
N LEU A 113 -21.66 -13.86 -11.05
CA LEU A 113 -21.25 -14.80 -12.12
C LEU A 113 -22.42 -15.56 -12.75
N PRO A 114 -23.42 -16.06 -12.00
CA PRO A 114 -24.56 -16.74 -12.61
C PRO A 114 -25.28 -15.84 -13.63
N ILE A 115 -25.39 -14.55 -13.32
CA ILE A 115 -26.00 -13.53 -14.19
C ILE A 115 -25.15 -13.32 -15.44
N ILE A 116 -23.84 -13.11 -15.29
CA ILE A 116 -22.91 -12.91 -16.43
C ILE A 116 -22.89 -14.14 -17.33
N SER A 117 -22.89 -15.34 -16.74
CA SER A 117 -22.88 -16.61 -17.48
C SER A 117 -24.15 -16.78 -18.30
N ARG A 118 -25.30 -16.44 -17.72
CA ARG A 118 -26.59 -16.39 -18.43
C ARG A 118 -26.58 -15.38 -19.57
N ILE A 119 -26.09 -14.16 -19.33
CA ILE A 119 -25.98 -13.13 -20.36
C ILE A 119 -25.13 -13.64 -21.52
N ARG A 120 -23.94 -14.18 -21.24
CA ARG A 120 -23.05 -14.75 -22.28
C ARG A 120 -23.71 -15.87 -23.08
N ALA A 121 -24.46 -16.76 -22.43
CA ALA A 121 -25.20 -17.83 -23.11
C ALA A 121 -26.34 -17.32 -24.00
N THR A 122 -26.84 -16.10 -23.75
CA THR A 122 -27.97 -15.48 -24.47
C THR A 122 -27.53 -14.31 -25.37
N MET A 123 -26.22 -14.09 -25.55
CA MET A 123 -25.69 -13.00 -26.35
C MET A 123 -26.07 -13.14 -27.83
N SER A 124 -26.78 -12.14 -28.36
CA SER A 124 -27.09 -12.00 -29.78
C SER A 124 -26.11 -11.02 -30.47
N PRO A 125 -25.66 -11.31 -31.71
CA PRO A 125 -24.69 -10.48 -32.43
C PRO A 125 -25.14 -9.03 -32.70
N LEU A 126 -26.45 -8.75 -32.69
CA LEU A 126 -27.03 -7.43 -32.99
C LEU A 126 -27.44 -6.66 -31.72
N GLY A 127 -26.49 -6.48 -30.80
CA GLY A 127 -26.68 -5.63 -29.63
C GLY A 127 -27.59 -6.24 -28.56
N GLY A 128 -27.26 -7.43 -28.07
CA GLY A 128 -27.98 -8.14 -27.01
C GLY A 128 -27.77 -7.61 -25.58
N ALA A 129 -28.14 -8.46 -24.61
CA ALA A 129 -27.91 -8.24 -23.18
C ALA A 129 -26.42 -8.03 -22.90
N LYS A 130 -26.11 -7.08 -22.01
CA LYS A 130 -24.74 -6.81 -21.56
C LYS A 130 -24.70 -6.83 -20.04
N GLY A 131 -23.61 -7.34 -19.48
CA GLY A 131 -23.40 -7.43 -18.05
C GLY A 131 -21.93 -7.65 -17.74
N GLU A 132 -21.37 -6.80 -16.89
CA GLU A 132 -19.99 -6.87 -16.44
C GLU A 132 -19.87 -6.38 -14.99
N ILE A 133 -18.80 -6.79 -14.32
CA ILE A 133 -18.48 -6.34 -12.96
C ILE A 133 -17.49 -5.19 -13.11
N LEU A 134 -17.85 -4.03 -12.59
CA LEU A 134 -17.05 -2.83 -12.69
C LEU A 134 -16.83 -2.20 -11.33
N TYR A 135 -15.67 -1.56 -11.20
CA TYR A 135 -15.33 -0.75 -10.05
C TYR A 135 -15.85 0.68 -10.24
N ALA A 136 -16.84 1.05 -9.43
CA ALA A 136 -17.34 2.42 -9.33
C ALA A 136 -16.44 3.21 -8.36
N ARG A 137 -15.32 3.74 -8.86
CA ARG A 137 -14.28 4.43 -8.08
C ARG A 137 -14.84 5.53 -7.17
N GLU A 138 -15.75 6.37 -7.67
CA GLU A 138 -16.36 7.47 -6.90
C GLU A 138 -17.13 7.00 -5.66
N HIS A 139 -17.59 5.75 -5.67
CA HIS A 139 -18.32 5.13 -4.56
C HIS A 139 -17.48 4.13 -3.78
N GLY A 140 -16.23 3.87 -4.20
CA GLY A 140 -15.40 2.85 -3.59
C GLY A 140 -16.04 1.46 -3.64
N ALA A 141 -16.84 1.14 -4.66
CA ALA A 141 -17.67 -0.05 -4.67
C ALA A 141 -17.55 -0.85 -5.98
N VAL A 142 -17.70 -2.18 -5.89
CA VAL A 142 -17.66 -3.08 -7.04
C VAL A 142 -19.06 -3.59 -7.30
N TRP A 143 -19.61 -3.24 -8.46
CA TRP A 143 -21.01 -3.46 -8.79
C TRP A 143 -21.17 -4.17 -10.13
N PHE A 144 -22.34 -4.77 -10.30
CA PHE A 144 -22.76 -5.29 -11.59
C PHE A 144 -23.32 -4.15 -12.44
N LYS A 145 -22.73 -3.92 -13.62
CA LYS A 145 -23.26 -2.99 -14.61
C LYS A 145 -23.89 -3.78 -15.77
N GLY A 146 -25.17 -3.56 -16.05
CA GLY A 146 -25.86 -4.33 -17.08
C GLY A 146 -27.02 -3.61 -17.78
N LYS A 147 -27.31 -4.03 -19.02
CA LYS A 147 -28.48 -3.59 -19.80
C LYS A 147 -29.21 -4.78 -20.40
N ARG A 148 -30.55 -4.72 -20.42
CA ARG A 148 -31.44 -5.66 -21.13
C ARG A 148 -31.17 -7.14 -20.79
N PHE A 149 -30.80 -7.41 -19.54
CA PHE A 149 -30.47 -8.76 -19.06
C PHE A 149 -31.59 -9.40 -18.24
N ILE A 150 -32.57 -8.62 -17.81
CA ILE A 150 -33.75 -9.11 -17.08
C ILE A 150 -34.64 -9.87 -18.07
N PRO A 151 -34.94 -11.15 -17.84
CA PRO A 151 -35.76 -11.94 -18.74
C PRO A 151 -37.23 -11.49 -18.71
N THR A 152 -37.89 -11.57 -19.86
CA THR A 152 -39.33 -11.25 -19.98
C THR A 152 -40.22 -12.37 -19.43
N VAL A 153 -39.72 -13.61 -19.45
CA VAL A 153 -40.39 -14.80 -18.92
C VAL A 153 -39.43 -15.52 -17.97
N TRP A 154 -39.88 -15.77 -16.75
CA TRP A 154 -39.10 -16.43 -15.71
C TRP A 154 -39.27 -17.95 -15.81
N ALA A 155 -38.16 -18.68 -15.90
CA ALA A 155 -38.11 -20.14 -16.01
C ALA A 155 -37.44 -20.80 -14.81
N GLY A 156 -36.95 -20.03 -13.83
CA GLY A 156 -36.30 -20.53 -12.61
C GLY A 156 -34.89 -21.09 -12.87
N THR A 157 -34.24 -20.66 -13.96
CA THR A 157 -32.90 -21.13 -14.32
C THR A 157 -31.81 -20.47 -13.47
N ALA A 158 -30.65 -21.11 -13.33
CA ALA A 158 -29.48 -20.50 -12.70
C ALA A 158 -29.17 -19.11 -13.32
N GLY A 159 -28.93 -18.11 -12.47
CA GLY A 159 -28.81 -16.71 -12.87
C GLY A 159 -30.11 -15.91 -12.74
N GLU A 160 -31.29 -16.51 -12.95
CA GLU A 160 -32.56 -15.81 -12.76
C GLU A 160 -32.85 -15.55 -11.29
N GLU A 161 -32.60 -16.54 -10.42
CA GLU A 161 -32.75 -16.34 -8.98
C GLU A 161 -31.84 -15.21 -8.46
N GLN A 162 -30.61 -15.13 -8.96
CA GLN A 162 -29.70 -14.03 -8.64
C GLN A 162 -30.20 -12.66 -9.16
N ILE A 163 -30.78 -12.61 -10.37
CA ILE A 163 -31.37 -11.37 -10.91
C ILE A 163 -32.49 -10.85 -10.00
N LYS A 164 -33.30 -11.73 -9.39
CA LYS A 164 -34.37 -11.31 -8.45
C LYS A 164 -33.85 -10.62 -7.20
N HIS A 165 -32.60 -10.91 -6.80
CA HIS A 165 -31.96 -10.31 -5.64
C HIS A 165 -31.20 -9.01 -5.96
N LEU A 166 -31.10 -8.63 -7.23
CA LEU A 166 -30.47 -7.37 -7.61
C LEU A 166 -31.32 -6.18 -7.16
N ARG A 167 -30.63 -5.19 -6.62
CA ARG A 167 -31.15 -3.86 -6.31
C ARG A 167 -30.34 -2.80 -7.03
N PRO A 168 -30.92 -1.63 -7.34
CA PRO A 168 -30.17 -0.51 -7.87
C PRO A 168 -29.04 -0.13 -6.91
N ALA A 169 -27.85 0.15 -7.44
CA ALA A 169 -26.75 0.69 -6.65
C ALA A 169 -27.08 2.13 -6.23
N LEU A 170 -26.80 2.44 -4.97
CA LEU A 170 -27.11 3.74 -4.37
C LEU A 170 -25.81 4.49 -4.04
N ASP A 171 -25.84 5.81 -4.19
CA ASP A 171 -24.78 6.69 -3.70
C ASP A 171 -24.87 6.85 -2.17
N SER A 172 -23.93 7.61 -1.61
CA SER A 172 -23.87 7.91 -0.18
C SER A 172 -25.08 8.69 0.35
N LYS A 173 -25.92 9.25 -0.53
CA LYS A 173 -27.17 9.96 -0.19
C LYS A 173 -28.40 9.08 -0.38
N GLY A 174 -28.24 7.80 -0.70
CA GLY A 174 -29.33 6.87 -0.97
C GLY A 174 -29.99 7.06 -2.33
N LYS A 175 -29.39 7.84 -3.24
CA LYS A 175 -29.91 8.05 -4.60
C LYS A 175 -29.29 7.04 -5.56
N LYS A 176 -30.08 6.56 -6.53
CA LYS A 176 -29.56 5.66 -7.57
C LYS A 176 -28.41 6.29 -8.36
N VAL A 177 -27.32 5.54 -8.53
CA VAL A 177 -26.13 5.96 -9.30
C VAL A 177 -26.36 5.89 -10.81
N GLY A 178 -27.39 5.16 -11.23
CA GLY A 178 -27.88 5.10 -12.61
C GLY A 178 -28.84 3.93 -12.80
N GLU A 179 -29.40 3.82 -14.01
CA GLU A 179 -30.35 2.74 -14.36
C GLU A 179 -29.65 1.40 -14.65
N GLU A 180 -28.33 1.39 -14.75
CA GLU A 180 -27.55 0.23 -15.21
C GLU A 180 -26.67 -0.35 -14.12
N TRP A 181 -26.65 0.25 -12.93
CA TRP A 181 -25.82 -0.17 -11.81
C TRP A 181 -26.64 -0.94 -10.80
N PHE A 182 -26.19 -2.15 -10.50
CA PHE A 182 -26.88 -3.06 -9.61
C PHE A 182 -25.91 -3.70 -8.61
N THR A 183 -26.46 -4.04 -7.45
CA THR A 183 -25.76 -4.71 -6.36
C THR A 183 -26.74 -5.66 -5.66
N THR A 184 -26.27 -6.39 -4.65
CA THR A 184 -27.11 -7.17 -3.73
C THR A 184 -26.90 -6.69 -2.30
N MET A 185 -27.77 -7.06 -1.38
CA MET A 185 -27.53 -6.79 0.05
C MET A 185 -26.23 -7.43 0.52
N ARG A 186 -25.96 -8.66 0.08
CA ARG A 186 -24.77 -9.42 0.46
C ARG A 186 -23.47 -8.81 -0.04
N VAL A 187 -23.45 -8.32 -1.28
CA VAL A 187 -22.28 -7.63 -1.84
C VAL A 187 -22.04 -6.29 -1.14
N GLU A 188 -23.08 -5.49 -0.90
CA GLU A 188 -22.92 -4.24 -0.13
C GLU A 188 -22.40 -4.47 1.29
N ASP A 189 -22.96 -5.45 2.01
CA ASP A 189 -22.52 -5.78 3.37
C ASP A 189 -21.06 -6.29 3.38
N ALA A 190 -20.64 -7.02 2.34
CA ALA A 190 -19.25 -7.46 2.19
C ALA A 190 -18.30 -6.30 1.85
N ILE A 191 -18.70 -5.38 0.97
CA ILE A 191 -17.95 -4.16 0.65
C ILE A 191 -17.77 -3.31 1.92
N LEU A 192 -18.84 -3.12 2.71
CA LEU A 192 -18.79 -2.36 3.95
C LEU A 192 -17.82 -2.97 4.95
N ARG A 193 -17.93 -4.27 5.23
CA ARG A 193 -17.00 -4.97 6.15
C ARG A 193 -15.55 -4.86 5.69
N TYR A 194 -15.30 -5.06 4.40
CA TYR A 194 -13.95 -4.94 3.85
C TYR A 194 -13.38 -3.52 3.99
N HIS A 195 -14.20 -2.48 3.79
CA HIS A 195 -13.80 -1.09 4.03
C HIS A 195 -13.53 -0.79 5.50
N GLU A 196 -14.38 -1.28 6.41
CA GLU A 196 -14.21 -1.12 7.84
C GLU A 196 -12.91 -1.78 8.32
N ALA A 197 -12.66 -3.03 7.92
CA ALA A 197 -11.42 -3.75 8.21
C ALA A 197 -10.20 -2.99 7.65
N SER A 198 -10.29 -2.50 6.41
CA SER A 198 -9.21 -1.74 5.76
C SER A 198 -8.93 -0.40 6.46
N SER A 199 -9.98 0.30 6.90
CA SER A 199 -9.87 1.56 7.65
C SER A 199 -9.24 1.34 9.03
N LYS A 200 -9.62 0.26 9.71
CA LYS A 200 -9.02 -0.16 10.98
C LYS A 200 -7.55 -0.51 10.80
N ALA A 201 -7.19 -1.31 9.79
CA ALA A 201 -5.80 -1.65 9.49
C ALA A 201 -4.97 -0.41 9.16
N LYS A 202 -5.48 0.50 8.32
CA LYS A 202 -4.85 1.80 8.02
C LYS A 202 -4.59 2.62 9.28
N SER A 203 -5.56 2.68 10.19
CA SER A 203 -5.43 3.42 11.45
C SER A 203 -4.33 2.83 12.33
N ARG A 204 -4.26 1.49 12.44
CA ARG A 204 -3.19 0.79 13.18
C ARG A 204 -1.80 0.99 12.57
N VAL A 205 -1.67 0.94 11.24
CA VAL A 205 -0.41 1.29 10.55
C VAL A 205 0.01 2.71 10.91
N LEU A 206 -0.93 3.65 10.87
CA LEU A 206 -0.64 5.05 11.18
C LEU A 206 -0.25 5.25 12.65
N GLU A 207 -0.86 4.52 13.58
CA GLU A 207 -0.47 4.50 14.99
C GLU A 207 0.99 4.04 15.16
N LEU A 208 1.39 2.93 14.53
CA LEU A 208 2.76 2.43 14.60
C LEU A 208 3.77 3.40 13.98
N LEU A 209 3.45 3.99 12.83
CA LEU A 209 4.31 4.97 12.17
C LEU A 209 4.47 6.25 13.01
N ARG A 210 3.39 6.70 13.68
CA ARG A 210 3.46 7.82 14.62
C ARG A 210 4.29 7.49 15.86
N GLY A 211 4.16 6.28 16.39
CA GLY A 211 5.00 5.78 17.47
C GLY A 211 6.47 5.81 17.11
N LEU A 212 6.83 5.20 15.97
CA LEU A 212 8.20 5.23 15.44
C LEU A 212 8.69 6.67 15.22
N SER A 213 7.87 7.54 14.63
CA SER A 213 8.23 8.95 14.45
C SER A 213 8.51 9.65 15.77
N SER A 214 7.74 9.38 16.83
CA SER A 214 7.96 9.96 18.16
C SER A 214 9.25 9.46 18.80
N GLU A 215 9.57 8.18 18.64
CA GLU A 215 10.83 7.60 19.10
C GLU A 215 12.02 8.25 18.37
N LEU A 216 11.97 8.33 17.04
CA LEU A 216 13.01 8.96 16.22
C LEU A 216 13.16 10.46 16.49
N GLN A 217 12.08 11.16 16.83
CA GLN A 217 12.12 12.57 17.19
C GLN A 217 13.01 12.83 18.42
N SER A 218 13.08 11.88 19.37
CA SER A 218 13.99 11.99 20.52
C SER A 218 15.47 11.91 20.12
N LYS A 219 15.76 11.35 18.95
CA LYS A 219 17.10 11.18 18.37
C LYS A 219 17.39 12.19 17.24
N ILE A 220 16.63 13.28 17.16
CA ILE A 220 16.72 14.25 16.05
C ILE A 220 18.12 14.85 15.88
N ASN A 221 18.84 15.11 16.98
CA ASN A 221 20.21 15.63 16.92
C ASN A 221 21.17 14.65 16.24
N ILE A 222 21.03 13.35 16.54
CA ILE A 222 21.81 12.30 15.87
C ILE A 222 21.49 12.27 14.39
N LEU A 223 20.21 12.32 14.02
CA LEU A 223 19.78 12.31 12.62
C LEU A 223 20.29 13.54 11.85
N ILE A 224 20.26 14.73 12.45
CA ILE A 224 20.81 15.96 11.86
C ILE A 224 22.31 15.81 11.66
N LEU A 225 23.04 15.40 12.70
CA LEU A 225 24.49 15.23 12.62
C LEU A 225 24.88 14.20 11.54
N ALA A 226 24.22 13.05 11.53
CA ALA A 226 24.39 12.01 10.53
C ALA A 226 24.10 12.50 9.10
N SER A 227 23.06 13.32 8.93
CA SER A 227 22.69 13.89 7.62
C SER A 227 23.78 14.80 7.08
N VAL A 228 24.28 15.72 7.92
CA VAL A 228 25.31 16.69 7.52
C VAL A 228 26.64 15.99 7.29
N LEU A 229 27.00 15.01 8.13
CA LEU A 229 28.20 14.20 7.97
C LEU A 229 28.22 13.49 6.61
N ILE A 230 27.11 12.84 6.23
CA ILE A 230 26.98 12.18 4.93
C ILE A 230 27.02 13.17 3.76
N VAL A 231 26.43 14.36 3.91
CA VAL A 231 26.49 15.41 2.87
C VAL A 231 27.94 15.86 2.66
N ILE A 232 28.69 16.13 3.73
CA ILE A 232 30.10 16.52 3.66
C ILE A 232 30.94 15.38 3.04
N ALA A 233 30.74 14.14 3.50
CA ALA A 233 31.44 12.98 2.97
C ALA A 233 31.21 12.81 1.46
N LYS A 234 29.95 12.87 1.01
CA LYS A 234 29.60 12.77 -0.41
C LYS A 234 30.21 13.90 -1.24
N ALA A 235 30.21 15.13 -0.73
CA ALA A 235 30.85 16.25 -1.42
C ALA A 235 32.35 16.00 -1.61
N LEU A 236 33.04 15.55 -0.56
CA LEU A 236 34.46 15.22 -0.63
C LEU A 236 34.76 14.10 -1.63
N PHE A 237 34.02 12.99 -1.58
CA PHE A 237 34.21 11.88 -2.53
C PHE A 237 33.95 12.30 -3.98
N SER A 238 32.96 13.17 -4.22
CA SER A 238 32.69 13.70 -5.55
C SER A 238 33.83 14.57 -6.06
N HIS A 239 34.46 15.38 -5.22
CA HIS A 239 35.61 16.20 -5.60
C HIS A 239 36.85 15.37 -5.93
N VAL A 240 37.14 14.33 -5.14
CA VAL A 240 38.26 13.40 -5.39
C VAL A 240 38.05 12.67 -6.72
N SER A 241 36.84 12.16 -6.97
CA SER A 241 36.50 11.45 -8.20
C SER A 241 36.63 12.34 -9.45
N PHE A 242 36.28 13.62 -9.33
CA PHE A 242 36.45 14.60 -10.40
C PHE A 242 37.92 14.96 -10.65
N ALA A 243 38.72 15.07 -9.59
CA ALA A 243 40.15 15.34 -9.70
C ALA A 243 40.91 14.18 -10.36
N ASP A 244 40.62 12.92 -9.97
CA ASP A 244 41.23 11.72 -10.57
C ASP A 244 40.86 11.56 -12.05
N SER A 245 39.61 11.88 -12.41
CA SER A 245 39.16 11.86 -13.82
C SER A 245 39.87 12.89 -14.70
N ASN A 246 40.29 14.02 -14.13
CA ASN A 246 41.07 15.04 -14.84
C ASN A 246 42.58 14.72 -14.86
N CYS A 247 43.10 14.02 -13.84
CA CYS A 247 44.50 13.57 -13.80
C CYS A 247 44.78 12.48 -14.85
N LEU A 248 43.79 11.64 -15.17
CA LEU A 248 43.88 10.63 -16.25
C LEU A 248 43.69 11.18 -17.68
N ARG A 249 43.50 12.51 -17.83
CA ARG A 249 43.31 13.19 -19.12
C ARG A 249 44.48 14.08 -19.54
N VAL A 250 45.64 13.98 -18.88
CA VAL A 250 46.86 14.70 -19.23
C VAL A 250 47.90 13.74 -19.82
#